data_AF-A0A8X6G6L7-F1
#
_entry.id   AF-A0A8X6G6L7-F1
#
_cell.length_a   1.000
_cell.length_b   1.000
_cell.length_c   1.000
_cell.angle_alpha   90.00
_cell.angle_beta   90.00
_cell.angle_gamma   90.00
#
_symmetry.space_group_name_H-M   'P 1'
#
loop_
_entity.id
_entity.type
_entity.pdbx_description
1 polymer ?
#
loop_
_entity_poly.entity_id
_entity_poly.type
_entity_poly.pdbx_seq_one_letter_code
_entity_poly.pdbx_strand_id
1 'polypeptide(L)'
;MTTLYEVVTVKLGNRKLCARWVSKMLTEEHKKKRMGFALDFLTRYTEAGDEFLDHTVTGDETWVYYHTPESKQQSMQWRHSMSPKAKNE
;
A
#
# COMPACT_ATOMS: atom_id res chain seq x y z
N MET A 1 -12.87 29.49 22.86
CA MET A 1 -13.70 28.32 22.54
C MET A 1 -12.79 27.32 21.82
N THR A 2 -12.41 26.21 22.45
CA THR A 2 -11.53 25.21 21.81
C THR A 2 -12.39 24.36 20.89
N THR A 3 -12.00 24.20 19.63
CA THR A 3 -12.77 23.39 18.69
C THR A 3 -12.59 21.90 19.00
N LEU A 4 -13.59 21.07 18.65
CA LEU A 4 -13.47 19.61 18.74
C LEU A 4 -12.18 19.12 18.03
N TYR A 5 -11.86 19.75 16.89
CA TYR A 5 -10.67 19.44 16.11
C TYR A 5 -9.36 19.67 16.90
N GLU A 6 -9.22 20.81 17.58
CA GLU A 6 -8.06 21.12 18.42
C GLU A 6 -7.92 20.14 19.59
N VAL A 7 -9.02 19.75 20.23
CA VAL A 7 -8.97 18.76 21.31
C VAL A 7 -8.46 17.42 20.77
N VAL A 8 -9.02 16.94 19.66
CA VAL A 8 -8.67 15.62 19.10
C VAL A 8 -7.24 15.58 18.55
N THR A 9 -6.79 16.63 17.87
CA THR A 9 -5.47 16.65 17.22
C THR A 9 -4.35 17.12 18.15
N VAL A 10 -4.54 18.21 18.88
CA VAL A 10 -3.49 18.84 19.69
C VAL A 10 -3.44 18.24 21.08
N LYS A 11 -4.58 18.19 21.79
CA LYS A 11 -4.60 17.71 23.18
C LYS A 11 -4.49 16.19 23.27
N LEU A 12 -5.20 15.49 22.39
CA LEU A 12 -5.24 14.02 22.38
C LEU A 12 -4.27 13.39 21.37
N GLY A 13 -3.56 14.17 20.56
CA GLY A 13 -2.50 13.66 19.67
C GLY A 13 -2.98 12.73 18.54
N ASN A 14 -4.26 12.79 18.17
CA ASN A 14 -4.82 11.92 17.15
C ASN A 14 -4.69 12.51 15.74
N ARG A 15 -4.61 11.62 14.76
CA ARG A 15 -4.62 11.94 13.34
C ARG A 15 -5.64 11.06 12.62
N LYS A 16 -6.25 11.61 11.57
CA LYS A 16 -7.17 10.86 10.73
C LYS A 16 -6.37 10.04 9.72
N LEU A 17 -6.49 8.72 9.75
CA LEU A 17 -5.74 7.80 8.89
C LEU A 17 -6.72 6.91 8.11
N CYS A 18 -6.43 6.65 6.84
CA CYS A 18 -7.06 5.54 6.12
C CYS A 18 -6.32 4.24 6.45
N ALA A 19 -7.07 3.15 6.63
CA ALA A 19 -6.47 1.83 6.65
C ALA A 19 -5.79 1.56 5.29
N ARG A 20 -4.65 0.87 5.32
CA ARG A 20 -3.99 0.40 4.10
C ARG A 20 -4.06 -1.12 4.11
N TRP A 21 -4.61 -1.68 3.04
CA TRP A 21 -4.48 -3.10 2.75
C TRP A 21 -3.00 -3.41 2.57
N VAL A 22 -2.48 -4.27 3.43
CA VAL A 22 -1.13 -4.80 3.30
C VAL A 22 -1.31 -6.21 2.77
N SER A 23 -0.77 -6.49 1.58
CA SER A 23 -0.75 -7.84 1.03
C SER A 23 -0.11 -8.82 2.02
N LYS A 24 -0.34 -10.13 1.80
CA LYS A 24 0.14 -11.24 2.64
C LYS A 24 1.53 -10.97 3.23
N MET A 25 1.65 -11.17 4.54
CA MET A 25 2.95 -11.09 5.24
C MET A 25 3.94 -12.05 4.56
N LEU A 26 4.98 -11.48 3.97
CA LEU A 26 6.00 -12.26 3.27
C LEU A 26 6.95 -12.92 4.29
N THR A 27 7.24 -14.20 4.09
CA THR A 27 8.32 -14.90 4.79
C THR A 27 9.68 -14.40 4.29
N GLU A 28 10.75 -14.62 5.06
CA GLU A 28 12.10 -14.26 4.64
C GLU A 28 12.49 -14.95 3.31
N GLU A 29 12.03 -16.18 3.10
CA GLU A 29 12.23 -16.89 1.83
C GLU A 29 11.54 -16.18 0.65
N HIS A 30 10.29 -15.74 0.81
CA HIS A 30 9.59 -14.98 -0.24
C HIS A 30 10.32 -13.67 -0.56
N LYS A 31 10.84 -12.97 0.45
CA LYS A 31 11.62 -11.75 0.26
C LYS A 31 12.90 -12.02 -0.53
N LYS A 32 13.64 -13.07 -0.16
CA LYS A 32 14.87 -13.46 -0.86
C LYS A 32 14.60 -13.80 -2.33
N LYS A 33 13.57 -14.60 -2.61
CA LYS A 33 13.17 -14.94 -3.99
C LYS A 33 12.78 -13.70 -4.79
N ARG A 34 11.95 -12.81 -4.22
CA ARG A 34 11.55 -11.55 -4.87
C ARG A 34 12.74 -10.66 -5.19
N MET A 35 13.71 -10.54 -4.27
CA MET A 35 14.93 -9.76 -4.50
C MET A 35 15.78 -10.37 -5.61
N GLY A 36 15.92 -11.71 -5.64
CA GLY A 36 16.62 -12.41 -6.71
C GLY A 36 16.01 -12.13 -8.08
N PHE A 37 14.70 -12.36 -8.23
CA PHE A 37 14.01 -12.08 -9.49
C PHE A 37 14.12 -10.62 -9.91
N ALA A 38 14.00 -9.67 -8.98
CA ALA A 38 14.14 -8.25 -9.28
C ALA A 38 15.55 -7.90 -9.79
N LEU A 39 16.59 -8.53 -9.24
CA LEU A 39 17.96 -8.34 -9.70
C LEU A 39 18.17 -8.94 -11.10
N ASP A 40 17.60 -10.12 -11.37
CA ASP A 40 17.65 -10.74 -12.69
C ASP A 40 16.97 -9.86 -13.76
N PHE A 41 15.79 -9.32 -13.46
CA PHE A 41 15.10 -8.38 -14.35
C PHE A 41 15.89 -7.09 -14.56
N LEU A 42 16.49 -6.54 -13.50
CA LEU A 42 17.31 -5.34 -13.60
C LEU A 42 18.56 -5.57 -14.47
N THR A 43 19.19 -6.75 -14.33
CA THR A 43 20.36 -7.11 -15.14
C THR A 43 19.98 -7.18 -16.63
N ARG A 44 18.87 -7.86 -16.96
CA ARG A 44 18.36 -7.93 -18.34
C ARG A 44 18.02 -6.56 -18.91
N TYR A 45 17.38 -5.71 -18.11
CA TYR A 45 17.10 -4.33 -18.53
C TYR A 45 18.39 -3.52 -18.74
N THR A 46 19.43 -3.74 -17.94
CA THR A 46 20.72 -3.07 -18.12
C THR A 46 21.41 -3.49 -19.42
N GLU A 47 21.20 -4.74 -19.86
CA GLU A 47 21.78 -5.28 -21.09
C GLU A 47 21.02 -4.87 -22.36
N ALA A 48 19.68 -4.93 -22.33
CA ALA A 48 18.83 -4.74 -23.51
C ALA A 48 18.04 -3.41 -23.52
N GLY A 49 18.04 -2.66 -22.41
CA GLY A 49 17.32 -1.39 -22.29
C GLY A 49 15.82 -1.52 -22.55
N ASP A 50 15.26 -0.53 -23.25
CA ASP A 50 13.83 -0.45 -23.54
C ASP A 50 13.34 -1.58 -24.45
N GLU A 51 14.20 -2.20 -25.27
CA GLU A 51 13.84 -3.33 -26.12
C GLU A 51 13.27 -4.50 -25.29
N PHE A 52 13.81 -4.74 -24.08
CA PHE A 52 13.30 -5.77 -23.19
C PHE A 52 11.87 -5.45 -22.72
N LEU A 53 11.58 -4.17 -22.44
CA LEU A 53 10.27 -3.74 -21.99
C LEU A 53 9.24 -3.76 -23.13
N ASP A 54 9.64 -3.35 -24.34
CA ASP A 54 8.78 -3.33 -25.52
C ASP A 54 8.25 -4.71 -25.91
N HIS A 55 9.03 -5.76 -25.64
CA HIS A 55 8.62 -7.15 -25.86
C HIS A 55 7.83 -7.77 -24.69
N THR A 56 7.66 -7.05 -23.58
CA THR A 56 6.95 -7.56 -22.40
C THR A 56 5.45 -7.32 -22.52
N VAL A 57 4.69 -8.39 -22.71
CA VAL A 57 3.22 -8.37 -22.63
C VAL A 57 2.79 -8.86 -21.24
N THR A 58 1.96 -8.08 -20.55
CA THR A 58 1.42 -8.42 -19.22
C THR A 58 -0.10 -8.33 -19.19
N GLY A 59 -0.71 -9.12 -18.32
CA GLY A 59 -2.15 -9.12 -18.08
C GLY A 59 -2.44 -9.76 -16.73
N ASP A 60 -3.48 -9.28 -16.06
CA ASP A 60 -4.03 -9.86 -14.83
C ASP A 60 -5.53 -9.60 -14.78
N GLU A 61 -6.25 -10.35 -13.96
CA GLU A 61 -7.70 -10.23 -13.81
C GLU A 61 -8.03 -9.37 -12.59
N THR A 62 -9.04 -8.50 -12.72
CA THR A 62 -9.53 -7.70 -11.60
C THR A 62 -11.04 -7.85 -11.49
N TRP A 63 -11.54 -8.08 -10.28
CA TRP A 63 -12.97 -8.10 -9.99
C TRP A 63 -13.56 -6.69 -10.12
N VAL A 64 -14.59 -6.55 -10.97
CA VAL A 64 -15.36 -5.30 -11.11
C VAL A 64 -16.67 -5.45 -10.34
N TYR A 65 -16.86 -4.57 -9.35
CA TYR A 65 -18.07 -4.56 -8.52
C TYR A 65 -19.14 -3.64 -9.12
N TYR A 66 -20.40 -4.07 -9.04
CA TYR A 66 -21.55 -3.27 -9.49
C TYR A 66 -21.88 -2.09 -8.55
N HIS A 67 -21.50 -2.19 -7.27
CA HIS A 67 -21.73 -1.16 -6.26
C HIS A 67 -20.45 -0.38 -5.96
N THR A 68 -20.56 0.90 -5.59
CA THR A 68 -19.43 1.74 -5.18
C THR A 68 -18.90 1.33 -3.79
N PRO A 69 -17.72 0.72 -3.65
CA PRO A 69 -17.16 0.40 -2.35
C PRO A 69 -16.87 1.69 -1.55
N GLU A 70 -16.71 1.55 -0.24
CA GLU A 70 -16.31 2.66 0.63
C GLU A 70 -15.04 3.33 0.10
N SER A 71 -15.10 4.64 -0.11
CA SER A 71 -13.95 5.40 -0.58
C SER A 71 -12.85 5.49 0.49
N LYS A 72 -11.62 5.76 0.06
CA LYS A 72 -10.49 6.02 0.96
C LYS A 72 -10.77 7.15 1.96
N GLN A 73 -11.59 8.14 1.59
CA GLN A 73 -11.97 9.24 2.48
C GLN A 73 -13.01 8.82 3.52
N GLN A 74 -13.97 7.98 3.13
CA GLN A 74 -14.99 7.44 4.03
C GLN A 74 -14.38 6.49 5.07
N SER A 75 -13.44 5.64 4.65
CA SER A 75 -12.73 4.69 5.54
C SER A 75 -11.73 5.32 6.52
N MET A 76 -11.63 6.65 6.58
CA MET A 76 -10.68 7.33 7.45
C MET A 76 -11.14 7.31 8.92
N GLN A 77 -10.31 6.77 9.80
CA GLN A 77 -10.57 6.69 11.24
C GLN A 77 -9.56 7.53 12.04
N TRP A 78 -9.99 8.06 13.19
CA TRP A 78 -9.10 8.74 14.13
C TRP A 78 -8.25 7.71 14.87
N ARG A 79 -6.92 7.88 14.83
CA ARG A 79 -5.96 7.03 15.54
C ARG A 79 -4.91 7.89 16.22
N HIS A 80 -4.39 7.41 17.34
CA HIS A 80 -3.30 8.08 18.01
C HIS A 80 -2.04 8.05 17.14
N SER A 81 -1.24 9.12 17.17
CA SER A 81 -0.07 9.23 16.30
C SER A 81 0.96 8.12 16.51
N MET A 82 1.06 7.62 17.75
CA MET A 82 1.95 6.52 18.15
C MET A 82 1.34 5.12 17.96
N SER A 83 0.08 5.01 17.54
CA SER A 83 -0.53 3.69 17.32
C SER A 83 0.13 2.98 16.13
N PRO A 84 0.36 1.66 16.22
CA PRO A 84 0.74 0.85 15.08
C PRO A 84 -0.27 1.01 13.94
N LYS A 85 0.19 0.87 12.70
CA LYS A 85 -0.71 0.86 11.54
C LYS A 85 -1.68 -0.31 11.69
N ALA A 86 -2.98 -0.03 11.57
CA ALA A 86 -3.99 -1.07 11.52
C ALA A 86 -3.68 -2.00 10.34
N LYS A 87 -3.60 -3.29 10.60
CA LYS A 87 -3.60 -4.33 9.57
C LYS A 87 -5.05 -4.72 9.36
N ASN A 88 -5.52 -4.61 8.13
CA ASN A 88 -6.78 -5.22 7.72
C ASN A 88 -6.39 -6.52 7.00
N GLU A 89 -6.94 -7.66 7.46
CA GLU A 89 -6.87 -8.97 6.79
C GLU A 89 -7.92 -9.05 5.68
#